data_AF-A0A842I5A4-F1
#
_entry.id   AF-A0A842I5A4-F1
#
_cell.length_a   1.000
_cell.length_b   1.000
_cell.length_c   1.000
_cell.angle_alpha   90.00
_cell.angle_beta   90.00
_cell.angle_gamma   90.00
#
_symmetry.space_group_name_H-M   'P 1'
#
loop_
_entity.id
_entity.type
_entity.pdbx_description
1 polymer ?
#
loop_
_entity_poly.entity_id
_entity_poly.type
_entity_poly.pdbx_seq_one_letter_code
_entity_poly.pdbx_strand_id
1 'polypeptide(L)'
;MSLAATSAIFATLLAGTSLVGLGLKRRARGGMAVAPVPAGMPAAGPEAGHEAGFGAVRADAAHPMIVADHLAARVEDLLSAQTRAQADALADLKAEILGLKSDVEWLAGERMIEQAIALAQSGVEAEEIGRELGMTRDAAETIVAFRRH
;
A
#
# COMPACT_ATOMS: atom_id res chain seq x y z
N MET A 1 -0.21 19.20 15.27
CA MET A 1 0.53 18.00 14.78
C MET A 1 2.01 18.29 14.93
N SER A 2 2.74 17.46 15.68
CA SER A 2 4.13 17.73 16.02
C SER A 2 5.07 17.49 14.83
N LEU A 3 6.14 18.29 14.74
CA LEU A 3 7.21 18.17 13.73
C LEU A 3 7.85 16.75 13.69
N ALA A 4 7.68 15.98 14.76
CA ALA A 4 8.14 14.59 14.84
C ALA A 4 7.28 13.62 14.02
N ALA A 5 5.97 13.88 13.87
CA ALA A 5 5.09 13.02 13.09
C ALA A 5 5.32 13.19 11.59
N THR A 6 5.58 14.42 11.13
CA THR A 6 5.91 14.69 9.72
C THR A 6 7.26 14.10 9.32
N SER A 7 8.27 14.16 10.18
CA SER A 7 9.59 13.58 9.86
C SER A 7 9.56 12.05 9.76
N ALA A 8 8.77 11.37 10.60
CA ALA A 8 8.61 9.92 10.54
C ALA A 8 7.96 9.45 9.23
N ILE A 9 6.97 10.19 8.73
CA ILE A 9 6.28 9.89 7.46
C ILE A 9 7.22 10.09 6.27
N PHE A 10 8.00 11.17 6.26
CA PHE A 10 8.99 11.38 5.20
C PHE A 10 10.10 10.32 5.21
N ALA A 11 10.54 9.88 6.40
CA ALA A 11 11.57 8.85 6.52
C ALA A 11 11.10 7.48 5.98
N THR A 12 9.84 7.09 6.21
CA THR A 12 9.30 5.82 5.69
C THR A 12 9.06 5.86 4.18
N LEU A 13 8.61 7.00 3.63
CA LEU A 13 8.50 7.20 2.18
C LEU A 13 9.85 7.16 1.46
N LEU A 14 10.90 7.75 2.04
CA LEU A 14 12.25 7.73 1.48
C LEU A 14 12.90 6.34 1.58
N ALA A 15 12.66 5.62 2.68
CA ALA A 15 13.14 4.24 2.83
C ALA A 15 12.46 3.28 1.84
N GLY A 16 11.15 3.42 1.62
CA GLY A 16 10.38 2.61 0.68
C GLY A 16 10.79 2.81 -0.78
N THR A 17 11.00 4.06 -1.20
CA THR A 17 11.43 4.38 -2.58
C THR A 17 12.86 3.90 -2.88
N SER A 18 13.76 3.92 -1.90
CA SER A 18 15.12 3.38 -2.02
C SER A 18 15.15 1.86 -2.20
N LEU A 19 14.27 1.14 -1.50
CA LEU A 19 14.16 -0.33 -1.58
C LEU A 19 13.66 -0.82 -2.94
N VAL A 20 12.72 -0.09 -3.55
CA VAL A 20 12.21 -0.38 -4.91
C VAL A 20 13.31 -0.17 -5.96
N GLY A 21 14.10 0.91 -5.84
CA GLY A 21 15.20 1.21 -6.75
C GLY A 21 16.35 0.19 -6.70
N LEU A 22 16.73 -0.28 -5.52
CA LEU A 22 17.79 -1.28 -5.35
C LEU A 22 17.35 -2.70 -5.77
N GLY A 23 16.08 -3.05 -5.55
CA GLY A 23 15.51 -4.34 -5.99
C GLY A 23 15.51 -4.51 -7.51
N LEU A 24 15.12 -3.47 -8.25
CA LEU A 24 15.15 -3.44 -9.72
C LEU A 24 16.59 -3.53 -10.28
N LYS A 25 17.55 -2.86 -9.63
CA LYS A 25 18.96 -2.84 -10.08
C LYS A 25 19.69 -4.16 -9.82
N ARG A 26 19.32 -4.92 -8.78
CA ARG A 26 19.84 -6.28 -8.53
C ARG A 26 19.31 -7.31 -9.52
N ARG A 27 18.04 -7.20 -9.92
CA ARG A 27 17.43 -8.11 -10.91
C ARG A 27 18.00 -7.92 -12.32
N ALA A 28 18.38 -6.69 -12.68
CA ALA A 28 19.03 -6.42 -13.96
C ALA A 28 20.49 -6.91 -14.06
N ARG A 29 21.18 -7.16 -12.94
CA ARG A 29 22.59 -7.60 -12.93
C ARG A 29 22.80 -9.09 -12.61
N GLY A 30 21.81 -9.78 -12.06
CA GLY A 30 21.91 -11.20 -11.66
C GLY A 30 21.58 -12.22 -12.76
N GLY A 31 21.23 -11.78 -13.96
CA GLY A 31 20.72 -12.64 -15.04
C GLY A 31 21.73 -13.05 -16.10
N MET A 32 22.97 -13.42 -15.75
CA MET A 32 23.83 -14.22 -16.64
C MET A 32 25.03 -14.80 -15.86
N ALA A 33 24.86 -16.00 -15.31
CA ALA A 33 25.97 -16.84 -14.89
C ALA A 33 25.59 -18.30 -15.23
N VAL A 34 25.73 -18.63 -16.51
CA VAL A 34 25.76 -20.03 -16.96
C VAL A 34 27.10 -20.59 -16.46
N ALA A 35 27.06 -21.42 -15.42
CA ALA A 35 28.22 -22.16 -14.96
C ALA A 35 28.56 -23.29 -15.97
N PRO A 36 29.84 -23.51 -16.33
CA PRO A 36 30.23 -24.63 -17.16
C PRO A 36 30.18 -25.93 -16.34
N VAL A 37 29.45 -26.92 -16.86
CA VAL A 37 29.40 -28.28 -16.30
C VAL A 37 30.76 -28.96 -16.51
N PRO A 38 31.36 -29.60 -15.48
CA PRO A 38 32.67 -30.22 -15.60
C PRO A 38 32.60 -31.52 -16.41
N ALA A 39 33.56 -31.68 -17.33
CA ALA A 39 33.79 -32.87 -18.12
C ALA A 39 34.27 -34.03 -17.23
N GLY A 40 33.51 -35.12 -17.21
CA GLY A 40 33.91 -36.40 -16.62
C GLY A 40 33.44 -37.55 -17.51
N MET A 41 34.37 -38.05 -18.35
CA MET A 41 34.26 -39.34 -19.04
C MET A 41 34.15 -40.50 -18.02
N PRO A 42 33.60 -41.66 -18.42
CA PRO A 42 34.47 -42.69 -18.99
C PRO A 42 33.98 -43.26 -20.32
N ALA A 43 34.96 -43.57 -21.16
CA ALA A 43 34.84 -44.21 -22.46
C ALA A 43 34.43 -45.70 -22.37
N ALA A 44 33.59 -46.13 -23.31
CA ALA A 44 33.53 -47.49 -23.83
C ALA A 44 33.06 -47.40 -25.30
N GLY A 45 33.89 -47.88 -26.24
CA GLY A 45 33.69 -47.76 -27.70
C GLY A 45 32.70 -48.76 -28.31
N PRO A 46 32.91 -49.19 -29.56
CA PRO A 46 32.56 -48.41 -30.75
C PRO A 46 31.68 -49.19 -31.76
N GLU A 47 31.03 -48.44 -32.67
CA GLU A 47 30.53 -48.85 -34.01
C GLU A 47 29.43 -49.92 -34.12
N ALA A 48 28.23 -49.53 -34.59
CA ALA A 48 27.56 -50.15 -35.74
C ALA A 48 26.23 -49.43 -36.08
N GLY A 49 26.23 -48.76 -37.24
CA GLY A 49 25.11 -48.65 -38.19
C GLY A 49 23.76 -48.11 -37.72
N HIS A 50 23.33 -46.99 -38.27
CA HIS A 50 22.21 -46.89 -39.23
C HIS A 50 21.93 -45.40 -39.47
N GLU A 51 22.29 -44.93 -40.67
CA GLU A 51 21.68 -43.73 -41.21
C GLU A 51 20.20 -44.00 -41.49
N ALA A 52 19.34 -43.07 -41.04
CA ALA A 52 18.15 -42.56 -41.73
C ALA A 52 17.08 -42.19 -40.70
N GLY A 53 16.87 -40.87 -40.52
CA GLY A 53 15.70 -40.41 -39.77
C GLY A 53 15.82 -39.00 -39.20
N PHE A 54 16.14 -38.01 -40.04
CA PHE A 54 15.76 -36.61 -39.75
C PHE A 54 14.22 -36.51 -39.71
N GLY A 55 13.63 -36.92 -38.59
CA GLY A 55 12.18 -36.95 -38.37
C GLY A 55 11.76 -36.47 -36.98
N ALA A 56 12.67 -35.92 -36.18
CA ALA A 56 12.41 -35.54 -34.79
C ALA A 56 12.41 -34.02 -34.53
N VAL A 57 12.32 -33.16 -35.56
CA VAL A 57 12.33 -31.69 -35.40
C VAL A 57 10.99 -31.05 -35.80
N ARG A 58 9.86 -31.73 -35.56
CA ARG A 58 8.53 -31.11 -35.74
C ARG A 58 7.65 -31.09 -34.49
N ALA A 59 8.13 -31.64 -33.36
CA ALA A 59 7.44 -31.57 -32.08
C ALA A 59 7.80 -30.32 -31.24
N ASP A 60 8.76 -29.51 -31.71
CA ASP A 60 9.35 -28.41 -30.91
C ASP A 60 8.66 -27.04 -31.11
N ALA A 61 7.74 -26.92 -32.08
CA ALA A 61 7.02 -25.67 -32.32
C ALA A 61 5.73 -25.53 -31.48
N ALA A 62 5.15 -26.65 -31.01
CA ALA A 62 3.93 -26.64 -30.20
C ALA A 62 4.20 -26.42 -28.70
N HIS A 63 5.33 -26.92 -28.20
CA HIS A 63 5.77 -26.70 -26.81
C HIS A 63 5.91 -25.22 -26.41
N PRO A 64 6.57 -24.34 -27.20
CA PRO A 64 6.73 -22.94 -26.81
C PRO A 64 5.40 -22.17 -26.80
N MET A 65 4.43 -22.51 -27.67
CA MET A 65 3.08 -21.92 -27.61
C MET A 65 2.30 -22.36 -26.37
N ILE A 66 2.34 -23.66 -26.02
CA ILE A 66 1.66 -24.17 -24.82
C ILE A 66 2.24 -23.52 -23.54
N VAL A 67 3.56 -23.35 -23.47
CA VAL A 67 4.21 -22.65 -22.35
C VAL A 67 3.84 -21.17 -22.31
N ALA A 68 3.72 -20.50 -23.46
CA ALA A 68 3.30 -19.10 -23.54
C ALA A 68 1.84 -18.91 -23.07
N ASP A 69 0.93 -19.80 -23.48
CA ASP A 69 -0.48 -19.74 -23.06
C ASP A 69 -0.64 -20.02 -21.56
N HIS A 70 0.10 -20.99 -21.02
CA HIS A 70 0.11 -21.24 -19.57
C HIS A 70 0.72 -20.07 -18.78
N LEU A 71 1.75 -19.43 -19.31
CA LEU A 71 2.33 -18.24 -18.67
C LEU A 71 1.34 -17.06 -18.71
N ALA A 72 0.66 -16.84 -19.84
CA ALA A 72 -0.36 -15.80 -19.98
C ALA A 72 -1.51 -16.01 -18.98
N ALA A 73 -2.05 -17.23 -18.91
CA ALA A 73 -3.07 -17.59 -17.92
C ALA A 73 -2.57 -17.37 -16.48
N ARG A 74 -1.32 -17.75 -16.18
CA ARG A 74 -0.76 -17.56 -14.84
C ARG A 74 -0.58 -16.08 -14.49
N VAL A 75 -0.16 -15.25 -15.45
CA VAL A 75 -0.02 -13.80 -15.25
C VAL A 75 -1.38 -13.15 -15.06
N GLU A 76 -2.39 -13.56 -15.82
CA GLU A 76 -3.76 -13.08 -15.67
C GLU A 76 -4.35 -13.44 -14.30
N ASP A 77 -4.13 -14.67 -13.84
CA ASP A 77 -4.51 -15.11 -12.49
C ASP A 77 -3.84 -14.25 -11.41
N LEU A 78 -2.52 -14.03 -11.52
CA LEU A 78 -1.77 -13.21 -10.57
C LEU A 78 -2.24 -11.76 -10.58
N LEU A 79 -2.48 -11.19 -11.77
CA LEU A 79 -2.97 -9.82 -11.90
C LEU A 79 -4.37 -9.69 -11.30
N SER A 80 -5.28 -10.62 -11.58
CA SER A 80 -6.63 -10.61 -11.01
C SER A 80 -6.61 -10.76 -9.49
N ALA A 81 -5.73 -11.62 -8.94
CA ALA A 81 -5.54 -11.77 -7.50
C ALA A 81 -4.99 -10.49 -6.87
N GLN A 82 -4.02 -9.85 -7.52
CA GLN A 82 -3.46 -8.58 -7.07
C GLN A 82 -4.50 -7.46 -7.08
N THR A 83 -5.31 -7.35 -8.14
CA THR A 83 -6.37 -6.33 -8.23
C THR A 83 -7.42 -6.53 -7.13
N ARG A 84 -7.79 -7.77 -6.82
CA ARG A 84 -8.70 -8.05 -5.68
C ARG A 84 -8.08 -7.64 -4.35
N ALA A 85 -6.83 -8.05 -4.08
CA ALA A 85 -6.14 -7.68 -2.85
C ALA A 85 -5.98 -6.15 -2.70
N GLN A 86 -5.75 -5.43 -3.81
CA GLN A 86 -5.71 -3.96 -3.81
C GLN A 86 -7.08 -3.33 -3.54
N ALA A 87 -8.14 -3.89 -4.13
CA ALA A 87 -9.50 -3.40 -3.89
C ALA A 87 -9.90 -3.60 -2.42
N ASP A 88 -9.58 -4.75 -1.83
CA ASP A 88 -9.85 -5.05 -0.43
C ASP A 88 -9.06 -4.11 0.49
N ALA A 89 -7.76 -3.93 0.24
CA ALA A 89 -6.93 -2.99 1.01
C ALA A 89 -7.44 -1.54 0.92
N LEU A 90 -7.93 -1.10 -0.24
CA LEU A 90 -8.54 0.23 -0.39
C LEU A 90 -9.88 0.35 0.34
N ALA A 91 -10.67 -0.72 0.38
CA ALA A 91 -11.93 -0.76 1.13
C ALA A 91 -11.67 -0.64 2.64
N ASP A 92 -10.67 -1.35 3.15
CA ASP A 92 -10.24 -1.28 4.55
C ASP A 92 -9.73 0.12 4.91
N LEU A 93 -8.86 0.70 4.08
CA LEU A 93 -8.35 2.07 4.28
C LEU A 93 -9.47 3.10 4.30
N LYS A 94 -10.48 2.94 3.44
CA LYS A 94 -11.66 3.81 3.43
C LYS A 94 -12.44 3.68 4.74
N ALA A 95 -12.60 2.46 5.27
CA ALA A 95 -13.28 2.24 6.54
C ALA A 95 -12.52 2.90 7.70
N GLU A 96 -11.19 2.75 7.74
CA GLU A 96 -10.34 3.40 8.74
C GLU A 96 -10.42 4.93 8.68
N ILE A 97 -10.37 5.52 7.47
CA ILE A 97 -10.49 6.96 7.29
C ILE A 97 -11.84 7.48 7.78
N LEU A 98 -12.92 6.74 7.51
CA LEU A 98 -14.25 7.11 8.00
C LEU A 98 -14.33 7.04 9.53
N GLY A 99 -13.71 6.04 10.15
CA GLY A 99 -13.56 5.96 11.60
C GLY A 99 -12.80 7.15 12.17
N LEU A 100 -11.61 7.44 11.63
CA LEU A 100 -10.79 8.55 12.08
C LEU A 100 -11.48 9.90 11.91
N LYS A 101 -12.27 10.08 10.83
CA LYS A 101 -13.08 11.28 10.63
C LYS A 101 -14.07 11.48 11.78
N SER A 102 -14.78 10.42 12.18
CA SER A 102 -15.72 10.47 13.31
C SER A 102 -15.01 10.83 14.61
N ASP A 103 -13.84 10.25 14.88
CA ASP A 103 -13.05 10.54 16.07
C ASP A 103 -12.58 12.00 16.10
N VAL A 104 -12.16 12.53 14.95
CA VAL A 104 -11.75 13.93 14.81
C VAL A 104 -12.93 14.88 14.98
N GLU A 105 -14.09 14.56 14.42
CA GLU A 105 -15.33 15.36 14.61
C GLU A 105 -15.74 15.39 16.09
N TRP A 106 -15.62 14.26 16.78
CA TRP A 106 -15.87 14.18 18.22
C TRP A 106 -14.87 15.04 19.03
N LEU A 107 -13.57 14.88 18.78
CA LEU A 107 -12.52 15.67 19.44
C LEU A 107 -12.66 17.17 19.19
N ALA A 108 -13.03 17.56 17.96
CA ALA A 108 -13.28 18.96 17.63
C ALA A 108 -14.47 19.52 18.42
N GLY A 109 -15.55 18.73 18.54
CA GLY A 109 -16.71 19.09 19.36
C GLY A 109 -16.36 19.24 20.84
N GLU A 110 -15.62 18.29 21.42
CA GLU A 110 -15.18 18.33 22.81
C GLU A 110 -14.28 19.56 23.07
N ARG A 111 -13.29 19.79 22.20
CA ARG A 111 -12.38 20.94 22.33
C ARG A 111 -13.11 22.28 22.22
N MET A 112 -14.09 22.37 21.34
CA MET A 112 -14.91 23.58 21.17
C MET A 112 -15.73 23.87 22.44
N ILE A 113 -16.30 22.83 23.06
CA ILE A 113 -17.04 22.97 24.33
C ILE A 113 -16.10 23.42 25.46
N GLU A 114 -14.92 22.82 25.59
CA GLU A 114 -13.93 23.24 26.60
C GLU A 114 -13.53 24.71 26.44
N GLN A 115 -13.30 25.16 25.20
CA GLN A 115 -12.97 26.55 24.92
C GLN A 115 -14.13 27.48 25.26
N ALA A 116 -15.35 27.10 24.92
CA ALA A 116 -16.54 27.87 25.25
C ALA A 116 -16.74 28.01 26.77
N ILE A 117 -16.50 26.94 27.53
CA ILE A 117 -16.54 26.98 28.99
C ILE A 117 -15.46 27.92 29.54
N ALA A 118 -14.23 27.84 29.03
CA ALA A 118 -13.15 28.72 29.46
C ALA A 118 -13.45 30.21 29.19
N LEU A 119 -14.03 30.53 28.02
CA LEU A 119 -14.47 31.89 27.69
C LEU A 119 -15.65 32.34 28.57
N ALA A 120 -16.60 31.46 28.84
CA ALA A 120 -17.71 31.77 29.73
C ALA A 120 -17.20 32.09 31.14
N GLN A 121 -16.25 31.29 31.66
CA GLN A 121 -15.61 31.49 32.96
C GLN A 121 -14.81 32.79 33.05
N SER A 122 -14.21 33.26 31.96
CA SER A 122 -13.52 34.56 31.93
C SER A 122 -14.47 35.77 31.84
N GLY A 123 -15.79 35.53 31.73
CA GLY A 123 -16.81 36.57 31.73
C GLY A 123 -17.25 37.04 30.34
N VAL A 124 -16.84 36.36 29.27
CA VAL A 124 -17.28 36.66 27.91
C VAL A 124 -18.78 36.38 27.77
N GLU A 125 -19.49 37.25 27.04
CA GLU A 125 -20.93 37.13 26.80
C GLU A 125 -21.24 36.08 25.72
N ALA A 126 -22.41 35.43 25.83
CA ALA A 126 -22.79 34.31 24.95
C ALA A 126 -22.76 34.67 23.45
N GLU A 127 -23.12 35.91 23.10
CA GLU A 127 -23.09 36.39 21.71
C GLU A 127 -21.67 36.44 21.13
N GLU A 128 -20.69 36.80 21.96
CA GLU A 128 -19.29 36.84 21.57
C GLU A 128 -18.67 35.45 21.47
N ILE A 129 -18.98 34.56 22.42
CA ILE A 129 -18.57 33.13 22.36
C ILE A 129 -19.13 32.46 21.10
N GLY A 130 -20.41 32.69 20.79
CA GLY A 130 -21.06 32.16 19.59
C GLY A 130 -20.38 32.60 18.30
N ARG A 131 -20.01 33.88 18.22
CA ARG A 131 -19.28 34.44 17.07
C ARG A 131 -17.86 33.91 16.95
N GLU A 132 -17.15 33.76 18.06
CA GLU A 132 -15.73 33.35 18.09
C GLU A 132 -15.56 31.86 17.76
N LEU A 133 -16.46 31.01 18.25
CA LEU A 133 -16.39 29.56 18.07
C LEU A 133 -17.31 29.03 16.95
N GLY A 134 -18.09 29.90 16.32
CA GLY A 134 -19.02 29.53 15.24
C GLY A 134 -20.21 28.69 15.71
N MET A 135 -20.58 28.79 16.98
CA MET A 135 -21.71 28.05 17.56
C MET A 135 -22.99 28.88 17.59
N THR A 136 -24.14 28.22 17.70
CA THR A 136 -25.43 28.91 17.79
C THR A 136 -25.52 29.69 19.11
N ARG A 137 -26.27 30.80 19.08
CA ARG A 137 -26.49 31.65 20.26
C ARG A 137 -27.06 30.86 21.44
N ASP A 138 -28.04 29.98 21.17
CA ASP A 138 -28.68 29.14 22.18
C ASP A 138 -27.69 28.17 22.88
N ALA A 139 -26.76 27.59 22.11
CA ALA A 139 -25.71 26.74 22.67
C ALA A 139 -24.75 27.54 23.56
N ALA A 140 -24.35 28.75 23.13
CA ALA A 140 -23.50 29.62 23.93
C ALA A 140 -24.22 30.12 25.20
N GLU A 141 -25.51 30.46 25.12
CA GLU A 141 -26.33 30.87 26.28
C GLU A 141 -26.43 29.74 27.31
N THR A 142 -26.59 28.50 26.85
CA THR A 142 -26.58 27.31 27.71
C THR A 142 -25.26 27.18 28.47
N ILE A 143 -24.12 27.34 27.79
CA ILE A 143 -22.79 27.26 28.40
C ILE A 143 -22.57 28.37 29.43
N VAL A 144 -23.00 29.61 29.12
CA VAL A 144 -22.93 30.74 30.05
C VAL A 144 -23.87 30.54 31.24
N ALA A 145 -25.03 29.89 31.06
CA ALA A 145 -25.93 29.56 32.16
C ALA A 145 -25.26 28.58 33.14
N PHE A 146 -24.50 27.59 32.66
CA PHE A 146 -23.74 26.66 33.51
C PHE A 146 -22.68 27.34 34.37
N ARG A 147 -22.17 28.53 34.00
CA ARG A 147 -21.27 29.33 34.87
C ARG A 147 -21.94 29.81 36.15
N ARG A 148 -23.25 30.06 36.11
CA ARG A 148 -23.97 30.69 37.23
C ARG A 148 -24.32 29.70 38.34
N HIS A 149 -24.08 28.41 38.12
CA HIS A 149 -24.35 27.30 39.03
C HIS A 149 -23.05 26.65 39.47
#